data_AF-A0A6P1IB34-F1
#
_entry.id   AF-A0A6P1IB34-F1
#
_cell.length_a   1.000
_cell.length_b   1.000
_cell.length_c   1.000
_cell.angle_alpha   90.00
_cell.angle_beta   90.00
_cell.angle_gamma   90.00
#
_symmetry.space_group_name_H-M   'P 1'
#
loop_
_entity.id
_entity.type
_entity.pdbx_description
1 polymer ?
#
loop_
_entity_poly.entity_id
_entity_poly.type
_entity_poly.pdbx_seq_one_letter_code
_entity_poly.pdbx_strand_id
1 'polypeptide(L)'
;MSPALEQQAQGSPFLDDLNGGGDTAAGTRYTTIGSRLDEVIQPATNIALHDRSATNLMIGDLCPINQSGHFRMPYDEYTFQLVTGVLDPTQPVTPPCTAVPAGTGVLEMILTENF
;
A
#
# COMPACT_ATOMS: atom_id res chain seq x y z
N MET A 1 -19.92 -3.83 -15.93
CA MET A 1 -18.72 -3.55 -15.14
C MET A 1 -18.70 -4.50 -13.95
N SER A 2 -17.51 -4.80 -13.41
CA SER A 2 -17.41 -5.65 -12.21
C SER A 2 -17.95 -4.89 -10.99
N PRO A 3 -18.83 -5.49 -10.15
CA PRO A 3 -19.30 -4.85 -8.92
C PRO A 3 -18.16 -4.37 -8.01
N ALA A 4 -17.08 -5.14 -7.89
CA ALA A 4 -15.93 -4.79 -7.06
C ALA A 4 -15.16 -3.57 -7.60
N LEU A 5 -15.14 -3.38 -8.93
CA LEU A 5 -14.50 -2.21 -9.54
C LEU A 5 -15.33 -0.94 -9.28
N GLU A 6 -16.65 -1.05 -9.36
CA GLU A 6 -17.56 0.05 -9.04
C GLU A 6 -17.47 0.45 -7.56
N GLN A 7 -17.37 -0.54 -6.66
CA GLN A 7 -17.29 -0.29 -5.23
C GLN A 7 -15.95 0.34 -4.79
N GLN A 8 -14.85 0.05 -5.47
CA GLN A 8 -13.53 0.62 -5.15
C GLN A 8 -13.29 2.01 -5.75
N ALA A 9 -14.18 2.49 -6.62
CA ALA A 9 -14.06 3.83 -7.20
C ALA A 9 -14.21 4.91 -6.13
N GLN A 10 -13.39 5.97 -6.21
CA GLN A 10 -13.48 7.12 -5.30
C GLN A 10 -14.88 7.75 -5.35
N GLY A 11 -15.47 7.99 -4.17
CA GLY A 11 -16.83 8.54 -4.03
C GLY A 11 -17.93 7.53 -4.34
N SER A 12 -17.63 6.22 -4.36
CA SER A 12 -18.67 5.20 -4.43
C SER A 12 -19.52 5.23 -3.15
N PRO A 13 -20.82 4.91 -3.23
CA PRO A 13 -21.66 4.79 -2.02
C PRO A 13 -21.13 3.77 -1.01
N PHE A 14 -20.38 2.76 -1.49
CA PHE A 14 -19.76 1.76 -0.64
C PHE A 14 -18.61 2.34 0.19
N LEU A 15 -17.69 3.10 -0.44
CA LEU A 15 -16.60 3.74 0.30
C LEU A 15 -17.11 4.87 1.20
N ASP A 16 -18.15 5.60 0.80
CA ASP A 16 -18.77 6.63 1.63
C ASP A 16 -19.37 6.02 2.91
N ASP A 17 -20.05 4.87 2.82
CA ASP A 17 -20.58 4.15 3.97
C ASP A 17 -19.45 3.56 4.83
N LEU A 18 -18.48 2.87 4.21
CA LEU A 18 -17.35 2.25 4.89
C LEU A 18 -16.50 3.26 5.67
N ASN A 19 -16.20 4.40 5.06
CA ASN A 19 -15.33 5.44 5.63
C ASN A 19 -16.12 6.53 6.37
N GLY A 20 -17.44 6.38 6.52
CA GLY A 20 -18.28 7.34 7.24
C GLY A 20 -18.02 7.40 8.75
N GLY A 21 -17.31 6.39 9.28
CA GLY A 21 -16.89 6.29 10.68
C GLY A 21 -15.40 6.62 10.90
N GLY A 22 -14.83 6.05 11.96
CA GLY A 22 -13.38 6.04 12.15
C GLY A 22 -12.73 4.93 11.32
N ASP A 23 -11.50 5.15 10.88
CA ASP A 23 -10.74 4.22 10.04
C ASP A 23 -10.28 2.97 10.81
N THR A 24 -10.26 3.02 12.15
CA THR A 24 -9.70 1.97 13.01
C THR A 24 -10.66 1.52 14.11
N ALA A 25 -10.59 0.23 14.47
CA ALA A 25 -11.30 -0.33 15.62
C ALA A 25 -10.44 -0.33 16.89
N ALA A 26 -11.08 -0.18 18.04
CA ALA A 26 -10.39 -0.20 19.33
C ALA A 26 -9.72 -1.57 19.60
N GLY A 27 -8.50 -1.52 20.16
CA GLY A 27 -7.74 -2.73 20.55
C GLY A 27 -6.87 -3.33 19.45
N THR A 28 -6.98 -2.85 18.21
CA THR A 28 -6.13 -3.30 17.08
C THR A 28 -5.10 -2.22 16.73
N ARG A 29 -3.87 -2.64 16.43
CA ARG A 29 -2.83 -1.76 15.88
C ARG A 29 -2.88 -1.81 14.36
N TYR A 30 -2.96 -0.65 13.73
CA TYR A 30 -3.05 -0.53 12.28
C TYR A 30 -1.75 0.05 11.71
N THR A 31 -1.24 -0.57 10.65
CA THR A 31 -0.13 -0.03 9.87
C THR A 31 -0.42 -0.20 8.39
N THR A 32 -0.33 0.89 7.63
CA THR A 32 -0.39 0.87 6.18
C THR A 32 1.01 1.00 5.62
N ILE A 33 1.28 0.32 4.51
CA ILE A 33 2.53 0.43 3.76
C ILE A 33 2.11 0.67 2.31
N GLY A 34 2.38 1.87 1.81
CA GLY A 34 2.02 2.29 0.47
C GLY A 34 3.21 2.74 -0.35
N SER A 35 2.93 3.04 -1.62
CA SER A 35 3.91 3.61 -2.54
C SER A 35 3.41 4.92 -3.12
N ARG A 36 4.31 5.90 -3.26
CA ARG A 36 4.02 7.15 -3.99
C ARG A 36 3.86 6.94 -5.50
N LEU A 37 4.29 5.79 -6.01
CA LEU A 37 4.29 5.42 -7.43
C LEU A 37 3.31 4.28 -7.73
N ASP A 38 2.30 4.07 -6.88
CA ASP A 38 1.23 3.09 -7.12
C ASP A 38 0.52 3.36 -8.46
N GLU A 39 0.49 2.40 -9.37
CA GLU A 39 -0.08 2.59 -10.71
C GLU A 39 -1.62 2.44 -10.76
N VAL A 40 -2.26 2.00 -9.66
CA VAL A 40 -3.68 1.63 -9.62
C VAL A 40 -4.49 2.56 -8.72
N ILE A 41 -4.02 2.81 -7.49
CA ILE A 41 -4.73 3.60 -6.49
C ILE A 41 -4.23 5.04 -6.51
N GLN A 42 -5.04 5.94 -7.06
CA GLN A 42 -4.71 7.36 -7.18
C GLN A 42 -5.83 8.27 -6.61
N PRO A 43 -5.48 9.32 -5.85
CA PRO A 43 -4.12 9.67 -5.39
C PRO A 43 -3.56 8.63 -4.41
N ALA A 44 -2.26 8.31 -4.51
CA ALA A 44 -1.61 7.30 -3.67
C ALA A 44 -1.75 7.54 -2.16
N THR A 45 -2.03 8.78 -1.74
CA THR A 45 -2.31 9.14 -0.34
C THR A 45 -3.60 8.52 0.22
N ASN A 46 -4.50 8.01 -0.63
CA ASN A 46 -5.74 7.34 -0.21
C ASN A 46 -5.48 6.07 0.61
N ILE A 47 -4.26 5.53 0.60
CA ILE A 47 -3.88 4.38 1.42
C ILE A 47 -3.82 4.71 2.92
N ALA A 48 -3.71 5.99 3.28
CA ALA A 48 -3.52 6.40 4.67
C ALA A 48 -4.82 6.27 5.49
N LEU A 49 -4.70 5.72 6.70
CA LEU A 49 -5.74 5.79 7.72
C LEU A 49 -5.55 7.07 8.56
N HIS A 50 -6.64 7.74 8.90
CA HIS A 50 -6.66 9.09 9.49
C HIS A 50 -6.75 9.09 11.02
N ASP A 51 -7.13 7.97 11.62
CA ASP A 51 -7.16 7.84 13.07
C ASP A 51 -5.75 7.92 13.67
N ARG A 52 -5.62 8.66 14.79
CA ARG A 52 -4.33 8.93 15.45
C ARG A 52 -3.55 7.68 15.88
N SER A 53 -4.22 6.55 16.05
CA SER A 53 -3.61 5.26 16.40
C SER A 53 -2.97 4.53 15.21
N ALA A 54 -3.25 4.95 13.97
CA ALA A 54 -2.70 4.33 12.78
C ALA A 54 -1.27 4.81 12.50
N THR A 55 -0.45 3.91 11.98
CA THR A 55 0.87 4.23 11.41
C THR A 55 0.79 4.12 9.89
N ASN A 56 1.15 5.16 9.15
CA ASN A 56 1.14 5.14 7.69
C ASN A 56 2.57 5.28 7.16
N LEU A 57 3.05 4.26 6.46
CA LEU A 57 4.40 4.20 5.89
C LEU A 57 4.32 4.31 4.37
N MET A 58 5.27 5.02 3.79
CA MET A 58 5.44 5.13 2.34
C MET A 58 6.84 4.66 1.97
N ILE A 59 6.95 3.67 1.08
CA ILE A 59 8.24 3.09 0.67
C ILE A 59 9.19 4.18 0.17
N GLY A 60 8.70 5.09 -0.69
CA GLY A 60 9.51 6.18 -1.25
C GLY A 60 10.01 7.20 -0.22
N ASP A 61 9.36 7.31 0.95
CA ASP A 61 9.83 8.20 2.04
C ASP A 61 10.94 7.54 2.86
N LEU A 62 10.91 6.21 2.98
CA LEU A 62 11.87 5.43 3.77
C LEU A 62 13.08 4.97 2.94
N CYS A 63 12.89 4.71 1.65
CA CYS A 63 13.90 4.28 0.70
C CYS A 63 13.62 4.91 -0.69
N PRO A 64 14.10 6.15 -0.95
CA PRO A 64 13.77 6.89 -2.16
C PRO A 64 14.21 6.24 -3.49
N ILE A 65 15.16 5.31 -3.45
CA ILE A 65 15.63 4.55 -4.62
C ILE A 65 14.81 3.27 -4.87
N ASN A 66 13.91 2.91 -3.95
CA ASN A 66 12.93 1.86 -4.16
C ASN A 66 11.64 2.49 -4.69
N GLN A 67 11.42 2.34 -5.99
CA GLN A 67 10.27 2.88 -6.71
C GLN A 67 9.21 1.81 -6.97
N SER A 68 9.09 0.80 -6.10
CA SER A 68 8.08 -0.25 -6.23
C SER A 68 6.67 0.35 -6.30
N GLY A 69 5.92 0.03 -7.35
CA GLY A 69 4.51 0.37 -7.50
C GLY A 69 3.58 -0.76 -7.07
N HIS A 70 2.29 -0.66 -7.40
CA HIS A 70 1.21 -1.56 -6.99
C HIS A 70 1.53 -3.03 -7.26
N PHE A 71 2.02 -3.32 -8.47
CA PHE A 71 2.25 -4.69 -8.92
C PHE A 71 3.54 -5.29 -8.40
N ARG A 72 4.48 -4.48 -7.91
CA ARG A 72 5.75 -4.94 -7.37
C ARG A 72 5.79 -4.96 -5.85
N MET A 73 5.15 -4.00 -5.19
CA MET A 73 5.23 -3.78 -3.74
C MET A 73 4.94 -5.06 -2.93
N PRO A 74 3.91 -5.88 -3.22
CA PRO A 74 3.66 -7.11 -2.47
C PRO A 74 4.77 -8.17 -2.56
N TYR A 75 5.62 -8.08 -3.58
CA TYR A 75 6.72 -9.02 -3.86
C TYR A 75 8.11 -8.39 -3.66
N ASP A 76 8.15 -7.17 -3.13
CA ASP A 76 9.38 -6.46 -2.85
C ASP A 76 9.94 -6.84 -1.48
N GLU A 77 11.20 -7.26 -1.45
CA GLU A 77 11.91 -7.70 -0.24
C GLU A 77 11.95 -6.59 0.83
N TYR A 78 12.10 -5.33 0.41
CA TYR A 78 12.07 -4.20 1.33
C TYR A 78 10.69 -4.06 2.00
N THR A 79 9.62 -4.19 1.22
CA THR A 79 8.24 -4.18 1.74
C THR A 79 7.99 -5.36 2.68
N PHE A 80 8.48 -6.55 2.33
CA PHE A 80 8.37 -7.73 3.20
C PHE A 80 9.06 -7.50 4.55
N GLN A 81 10.28 -6.96 4.55
CA GLN A 81 11.01 -6.69 5.80
C GLN A 81 10.37 -5.56 6.62
N LEU A 82 9.72 -4.57 6.00
CA LEU A 82 8.89 -3.61 6.71
C LEU A 82 7.72 -4.31 7.41
N VAL A 83 7.01 -5.20 6.72
CA VAL A 83 5.89 -5.97 7.31
C VAL A 83 6.39 -6.81 8.48
N THR A 84 7.49 -7.56 8.34
CA THR A 84 8.00 -8.39 9.44
C THR A 84 8.48 -7.55 10.61
N GLY A 85 9.15 -6.41 10.38
CA GLY A 85 9.54 -5.48 11.44
C GLY A 85 8.34 -4.84 12.14
N VAL A 86 7.24 -4.58 11.43
CA VAL A 86 6.00 -4.11 12.05
C VAL A 86 5.39 -5.19 12.94
N LEU A 87 5.39 -6.45 12.50
CA LEU A 87 4.77 -7.58 13.23
C LEU A 87 5.62 -8.09 14.40
N ASP A 88 6.94 -8.03 14.30
CA ASP A 88 7.89 -8.53 15.28
C ASP A 88 8.59 -7.37 16.01
N PRO A 89 8.27 -7.09 17.29
CA PRO A 89 8.88 -5.99 18.04
C PRO A 89 10.38 -6.20 18.31
N THR A 90 10.92 -7.39 18.06
CA THR A 90 12.35 -7.69 18.22
C THR A 90 13.16 -7.40 16.95
N GLN A 91 12.50 -7.13 15.82
CA GLN A 91 13.14 -6.81 14.55
C GLN A 91 13.19 -5.29 14.29
N PRO A 92 14.30 -4.77 13.71
CA PRO A 92 14.34 -3.39 13.25
C PRO A 92 13.36 -3.14 12.10
N VAL A 93 12.59 -2.04 12.17
CA VAL A 93 11.68 -1.59 11.09
C VAL A 93 12.42 -0.80 10.01
N THR A 94 13.75 -0.88 9.96
CA THR A 94 14.59 -0.21 8.95
C THR A 94 15.36 -1.23 8.12
N PRO A 95 14.72 -1.82 7.09
CA PRO A 95 15.38 -2.75 6.18
C PRO A 95 16.51 -2.08 5.39
N PRO A 96 17.49 -2.85 4.88
CA PRO A 96 18.43 -2.37 3.89
C PRO A 96 17.71 -1.85 2.65
N CYS A 97 17.99 -0.63 2.25
CA CYS A 97 17.37 0.01 1.09
C CYS A 97 17.92 -0.60 -0.22
N THR A 98 17.04 -1.13 -1.06
CA THR A 98 17.36 -1.75 -2.35
C THR A 98 16.74 -0.97 -3.50
N ALA A 99 17.46 -0.85 -4.62
CA ALA A 99 16.94 -0.14 -5.78
C ALA A 99 15.89 -1.00 -6.50
N VAL A 100 14.75 -0.39 -6.81
CA VAL A 100 13.71 -0.96 -7.67
C VAL A 100 13.27 0.13 -8.63
N PRO A 101 13.39 -0.06 -9.96
CA PRO A 101 12.93 0.95 -10.93
C PRO A 101 11.40 1.08 -10.96
N ALA A 102 10.91 2.30 -11.22
CA ALA A 102 9.48 2.55 -11.41
C ALA A 102 8.89 1.68 -12.54
N GLY A 103 7.66 1.20 -12.35
CA GLY A 103 6.97 0.33 -13.31
C GLY A 103 7.43 -1.12 -13.34
N THR A 104 8.36 -1.54 -12.46
CA THR A 104 8.67 -2.95 -12.26
C THR A 104 7.37 -3.72 -11.94
N GLY A 105 7.16 -4.87 -12.60
CA GLY A 105 5.94 -5.70 -12.45
C GLY A 105 4.76 -5.33 -13.36
N VAL A 106 4.70 -4.10 -13.89
CA VAL A 106 3.60 -3.67 -14.78
C VAL A 106 3.58 -4.46 -16.08
N LEU A 107 4.74 -4.65 -16.71
CA LEU A 107 4.81 -5.40 -17.97
C LEU A 107 4.42 -6.87 -17.78
N GLU A 108 4.81 -7.48 -16.65
CA GLU A 108 4.42 -8.86 -16.34
C GLU A 108 2.90 -8.97 -16.18
N MET A 109 2.28 -8.06 -15.42
CA MET A 109 0.81 -7.99 -15.30
C MET A 109 0.13 -7.89 -16.67
N ILE A 110 0.60 -7.01 -17.55
CA ILE A 110 0.03 -6.83 -18.89
C ILE A 110 0.11 -8.13 -19.72
N LEU A 111 1.22 -8.85 -19.61
CA LEU A 111 1.45 -10.08 -20.38
C LEU A 111 0.68 -11.28 -19.81
N THR A 112 0.40 -11.31 -18.51
CA THR A 112 -0.31 -12.43 -17.85
C THR A 112 -1.83 -12.28 -17.89
N GLU A 113 -2.35 -11.06 -17.83
CA GLU A 113 -3.80 -10.80 -17.69
C GLU A 113 -4.56 -10.71 -19.02
N ASN A 114 -3.89 -10.85 -20.18
CA ASN A 114 -4.48 -10.99 -21.53
C ASN A 114 -5.84 -10.28 -21.72
N PHE A 115 -5.82 -8.95 -21.85
CA PHE A 115 -7.00 -8.18 -22.26
C PHE A 115 -7.43 -8.49 -23.70
#